data_AF-A0A9X2HBP6-F1
#
_entry.id   AF-A0A9X2HBP6-F1
#
_cell.length_a   1.000
_cell.length_b   1.000
_cell.length_c   1.000
_cell.angle_alpha   90.00
_cell.angle_beta   90.00
_cell.angle_gamma   90.00
#
_symmetry.space_group_name_H-M   'P 1'
#
loop_
_entity.id
_entity.type
_entity.pdbx_description
1 polymer ?
#
loop_
_entity_poly.entity_id
_entity_poly.type
_entity_poly.pdbx_seq_one_letter_code
_entity_poly.pdbx_strand_id
1 'polypeptide(L)'
;MAIEYTESAAKHGLTQPEATHVMLNYRWKVEKFGEPRLPGLPAPDLYIGASPSGQMLEVMSYRQEPRDLVIFHVMPLRTKIRNQALDELERRSNQQ
;
A
#
# COMPACT_ATOMS: atom_id res chain seq x y z
N MET A 1 16.29 -1.68 8.74
CA MET A 1 15.15 -1.11 8.00
C MET A 1 14.19 -0.62 9.06
N ALA A 2 14.08 0.69 9.24
CA ALA A 2 13.04 1.24 10.09
C ALA A 2 11.76 1.36 9.25
N ILE A 3 10.63 0.98 9.87
CA ILE A 3 9.32 1.22 9.29
C ILE A 3 8.76 2.43 10.02
N GLU A 4 8.52 3.51 9.29
CA GLU A 4 7.76 4.64 9.80
C GLU A 4 6.28 4.37 9.55
N TYR A 5 5.52 4.23 10.63
CA TYR A 5 4.07 4.10 10.59
C TYR A 5 3.43 5.43 10.95
N THR A 6 2.86 6.12 9.96
CA THR A 6 2.37 7.49 10.19
C THR A 6 1.08 7.51 11.01
N GLU A 7 0.83 8.63 11.68
CA GLU A 7 -0.45 8.85 12.38
C GLU A 7 -1.65 8.70 11.45
N SER A 8 -1.51 9.10 10.17
CA SER A 8 -2.56 8.95 9.16
C SER A 8 -2.93 7.48 8.93
N ALA A 9 -1.96 6.57 8.93
CA ALA A 9 -2.22 5.14 8.82
C ALA A 9 -2.92 4.59 10.07
N ALA A 10 -2.57 5.10 11.26
CA ALA A 10 -3.19 4.69 12.53
C ALA A 10 -4.65 5.13 12.69
N LYS A 11 -5.13 6.14 11.95
CA LYS A 11 -6.49 6.71 12.09
C LYS A 11 -7.63 5.71 11.91
N HIS A 12 -7.38 4.60 11.23
CA HIS A 12 -8.39 3.58 10.94
C HIS A 12 -8.38 2.41 11.93
N GLY A 13 -7.64 2.51 13.03
CA GLY A 13 -7.55 1.47 14.06
C GLY A 13 -6.74 0.24 13.64
N LEU A 14 -6.05 0.32 12.50
CA LEU A 14 -5.19 -0.73 11.98
C LEU A 14 -3.75 -0.48 12.43
N THR A 15 -3.06 -1.57 12.74
CA THR A 15 -1.74 -1.53 13.37
C THR A 15 -0.60 -1.73 12.36
N GLN A 16 0.59 -1.26 12.71
CA GLN A 16 1.79 -1.48 11.89
C GLN A 16 2.07 -2.98 11.62
N PRO A 17 1.93 -3.91 12.59
CA PRO A 17 2.07 -5.34 12.31
C PRO A 17 1.07 -5.88 11.29
N GLU A 18 -0.19 -5.43 11.32
CA GLU A 18 -1.19 -5.83 10.32
C GLU A 18 -0.84 -5.32 8.92
N ALA A 19 -0.43 -4.05 8.82
CA ALA A 19 0.03 -3.47 7.57
C ALA A 19 1.24 -4.22 7.00
N THR A 20 2.21 -4.52 7.87
CA THR A 20 3.41 -5.27 7.50
C THR A 20 3.06 -6.70 7.07
N HIS A 21 2.13 -7.36 7.75
CA HIS A 21 1.65 -8.69 7.37
C HIS A 21 1.05 -8.68 5.96
N VAL A 22 0.19 -7.70 5.67
CA VAL A 22 -0.42 -7.54 4.33
C VAL A 22 0.63 -7.25 3.27
N MET A 23 1.63 -6.41 3.57
CA MET A 23 2.73 -6.12 2.65
C MET A 23 3.64 -7.33 2.38
N LEU A 24 3.78 -8.26 3.32
CA LEU A 24 4.56 -9.49 3.13
C LEU A 24 3.76 -10.60 2.43
N ASN A 25 2.43 -10.60 2.60
CA ASN A 25 1.53 -11.64 2.09
C ASN A 25 0.50 -11.07 1.10
N TYR A 26 0.92 -10.08 0.30
CA TYR A 26 0.02 -9.39 -0.60
C TYR A 26 -0.57 -10.36 -1.63
N ARG A 27 -1.86 -10.17 -1.93
CA ARG A 27 -2.51 -10.83 -3.06
C ARG A 27 -2.24 -10.09 -4.37
N TRP A 28 -2.23 -8.76 -4.30
CA TRP A 28 -1.90 -7.89 -5.43
C TRP A 28 -0.93 -6.80 -4.97
N LYS A 29 0.07 -6.53 -5.81
CA LYS A 29 1.00 -5.41 -5.64
C LYS A 29 0.99 -4.57 -6.91
N VAL A 30 0.83 -3.26 -6.75
CA VAL A 30 0.98 -2.29 -7.84
C VAL A 30 2.08 -1.32 -7.47
N GLU A 31 3.22 -1.43 -8.16
CA GLU A 31 4.36 -0.54 -7.94
C GLU A 31 4.08 0.84 -8.54
N LYS A 32 4.51 1.93 -7.90
CA LYS A 32 4.23 3.30 -8.39
C LYS A 32 2.74 3.52 -8.71
N PHE A 33 1.87 3.14 -7.77
CA PHE A 33 0.44 3.31 -7.85
C PHE A 33 0.04 4.80 -7.74
N GLY A 34 -0.32 5.38 -8.88
CA GLY A 34 -0.75 6.78 -8.96
C GLY A 34 0.37 7.78 -8.77
N GLU A 35 0.00 9.04 -8.51
CA GLU A 35 0.95 10.13 -8.33
C GLU A 35 1.42 10.26 -6.86
N PRO A 36 2.63 10.81 -6.63
CA PRO A 36 3.05 11.21 -5.30
C PRO A 36 2.05 12.15 -4.64
N ARG A 37 1.74 11.91 -3.36
CA ARG A 37 0.79 12.78 -2.63
C ARG A 37 1.37 14.17 -2.33
N LEU A 38 2.69 14.31 -2.29
CA LEU A 38 3.39 15.58 -2.06
C LEU A 38 4.53 15.75 -3.06
N PRO A 39 4.83 16.98 -3.50
CA PRO A 39 6.01 17.26 -4.32
C PRO A 39 7.28 16.76 -3.65
N GLY A 40 8.12 16.06 -4.42
CA GLY A 40 9.39 15.50 -3.94
C GLY A 40 9.29 14.13 -3.27
N LEU A 41 8.08 13.58 -3.08
CA LEU A 41 7.93 12.18 -2.63
C LEU A 41 7.89 11.20 -3.81
N PRO A 42 8.27 9.93 -3.60
CA PRO A 42 8.08 8.89 -4.59
C PRO A 42 6.59 8.57 -4.80
N ALA A 43 6.27 8.03 -5.98
CA ALA A 43 4.98 7.39 -6.19
C ALA A 43 4.87 6.18 -5.24
N PRO A 44 3.74 6.01 -4.54
CA PRO A 44 3.61 4.96 -3.56
C PRO A 44 3.41 3.60 -4.22
N ASP A 45 3.87 2.55 -3.59
CA ASP A 45 3.45 1.19 -3.91
C ASP A 45 2.14 0.88 -3.18
N LEU A 46 1.22 0.20 -3.85
CA LEU A 46 -0.04 -0.32 -3.28
C LEU A 46 0.06 -1.83 -3.09
N TYR A 47 -0.27 -2.28 -1.89
CA TYR A 47 -0.39 -3.68 -1.51
C TYR A 47 -1.84 -3.94 -1.10
N ILE A 48 -2.44 -5.01 -1.65
CA ILE A 48 -3.77 -5.46 -1.26
C ILE A 48 -3.66 -6.91 -0.80
N GLY A 49 -4.14 -7.20 0.39
CA GLY A 49 -4.05 -8.54 0.98
C GLY A 49 -4.94 -8.69 2.21
N ALA A 50 -5.09 -9.93 2.68
CA ALA A 50 -5.82 -10.22 3.90
C ALA A 50 -4.96 -9.91 5.13
N SER A 51 -5.54 -9.29 6.15
CA SER A 51 -4.97 -9.21 7.48
C SER A 51 -4.97 -10.59 8.17
N PRO A 52 -4.28 -10.76 9.31
CA PRO A 52 -4.39 -11.97 10.11
C PRO A 52 -5.82 -12.32 10.55
N SER A 53 -6.71 -11.32 10.66
CA SER A 53 -8.14 -11.51 10.97
C SER A 53 -8.99 -11.88 9.74
N GLY A 54 -8.39 -11.97 8.54
CA GLY A 54 -9.06 -12.29 7.29
C GLY A 54 -9.69 -11.09 6.57
N GLN A 55 -9.58 -9.89 7.13
CA GLN A 55 -10.10 -8.68 6.50
C GLN A 55 -9.19 -8.25 5.35
N MET A 56 -9.75 -8.01 4.18
CA MET A 56 -8.97 -7.45 3.06
C MET A 56 -8.63 -5.98 3.35
N LEU A 57 -7.34 -5.65 3.27
CA LEU A 57 -6.81 -4.31 3.48
C LEU A 57 -6.13 -3.79 2.21
N GLU A 58 -6.13 -2.47 2.07
CA GLU A 58 -5.27 -1.71 1.18
C GLU A 58 -4.19 -1.01 2.00
N VAL A 59 -2.92 -1.20 1.62
CA VAL A 59 -1.75 -0.61 2.27
C VAL A 59 -0.95 0.15 1.21
N MET A 60 -0.66 1.42 1.45
CA MET A 60 0.27 2.18 0.61
C MET A 60 1.51 2.58 1.38
N SER A 61 2.65 2.46 0.68
CA SER A 61 3.95 2.81 1.23
C SER A 61 4.86 3.42 0.18
N TYR A 62 5.83 4.22 0.59
CA TYR A 62 6.95 4.60 -0.26
C TYR A 62 8.27 4.40 0.51
N ARG A 63 9.37 4.29 -0.23
CA ARG A 63 10.71 4.25 0.35
C ARG A 63 11.29 5.66 0.37
N GLN A 64 11.77 6.09 1.52
CA GLN A 64 12.48 7.36 1.67
C GLN A 64 13.94 7.09 2.01
N GLU A 65 14.84 7.78 1.31
CA GLU A 65 16.26 7.67 1.60
C GLU A 65 16.57 8.18 3.02
N PRO A 66 17.54 7.55 3.72
CA PRO A 66 18.46 6.52 3.19
C PRO A 66 17.92 5.10 3.19
N ARG A 67 16.98 4.69 4.05
CA ARG A 67 16.57 3.26 4.18
C ARG A 67 15.14 3.03 4.71
N ASP A 68 14.32 4.05 4.78
CA ASP A 68 13.09 3.98 5.58
C ASP A 68 11.89 3.66 4.70
N LEU A 69 11.06 2.75 5.17
CA LEU A 69 9.77 2.43 4.56
C LEU A 69 8.70 3.19 5.30
N VAL A 70 8.04 4.13 4.61
CA VAL A 70 6.97 4.93 5.19
C VAL A 70 5.64 4.31 4.80
N ILE A 71 4.92 3.79 5.78
CA ILE A 71 3.54 3.31 5.63
C ILE A 71 2.61 4.44 6.05
N PHE A 72 1.89 5.01 5.08
CA PHE A 72 1.10 6.24 5.30
C PHE A 72 -0.40 6.07 5.08
N HIS A 73 -0.83 4.90 4.56
CA HIS A 73 -2.22 4.61 4.28
C HIS A 73 -2.49 3.13 4.56
N VAL A 74 -3.40 2.85 5.48
CA VAL A 74 -3.85 1.50 5.81
C VAL A 74 -5.35 1.57 6.08
N MET A 75 -6.13 0.86 5.27
CA MET A 75 -7.59 0.88 5.35
C MET A 75 -8.18 -0.48 4.95
N PRO A 76 -9.42 -0.78 5.33
CA PRO A 76 -10.20 -1.83 4.67
C PRO A 76 -10.25 -1.60 3.17
N LEU A 77 -10.10 -2.67 2.38
CA LEU A 77 -10.05 -2.58 0.93
C LEU A 77 -11.31 -1.92 0.38
N ARG A 78 -11.14 -0.78 -0.28
CA ARG A 78 -12.24 -0.06 -0.92
C ARG A 78 -12.44 -0.56 -2.35
N THR A 79 -13.69 -0.68 -2.78
CA THR A 79 -14.03 -1.08 -4.16
C THR A 79 -13.33 -0.22 -5.21
N LYS A 80 -13.24 1.10 -4.98
CA LYS A 80 -12.54 2.02 -5.88
C LYS A 80 -11.06 1.65 -6.06
N ILE A 81 -10.34 1.43 -4.96
CA ILE A 81 -8.91 1.10 -4.99
C ILE A 81 -8.69 -0.28 -5.60
N ARG A 82 -9.55 -1.25 -5.28
CA ARG A 82 -9.52 -2.57 -5.91
C ARG A 82 -9.63 -2.47 -7.43
N ASN A 83 -10.61 -1.72 -7.94
CA ASN A 83 -10.81 -1.57 -9.38
C ASN A 83 -9.61 -0.88 -10.03
N GLN A 84 -9.12 0.22 -9.44
CA GLN A 84 -7.92 0.91 -9.94
C GLN A 84 -6.69 0.00 -9.98
N ALA A 85 -6.52 -0.87 -8.97
CA ALA A 85 -5.41 -1.82 -8.94
C ALA A 85 -5.54 -2.89 -10.04
N LEU A 86 -6.74 -3.41 -10.28
CA LEU A 86 -6.98 -4.39 -11.34
C LEU A 86 -6.75 -3.78 -12.73
N ASP A 87 -7.27 -2.58 -12.98
CA ASP A 87 -7.09 -1.86 -14.25
C ASP A 87 -5.59 -1.62 -14.52
N GLU A 88 -4.83 -1.22 -13.50
CA GLU A 88 -3.39 -0.95 -13.64
C GLU A 88 -2.58 -2.24 -13.87
N LEU A 89 -2.95 -3.33 -13.21
CA LEU A 89 -2.33 -4.64 -13.44
C LEU A 89 -2.61 -5.15 -14.86
N GLU A 90 -3.83 -4.99 -15.35
CA GLU A 90 -4.21 -5.37 -16.72
C GLU A 90 -3.43 -4.56 -17.76
N ARG A 91 -3.36 -3.23 -17.57
CA ARG A 91 -2.56 -2.35 -18.45
C ARG A 91 -1.10 -2.78 -18.53
N ARG A 92 -0.49 -3.17 -17.41
CA ARG A 92 0.90 -3.62 -17.36
C ARG A 92 1.11 -4.99 -17.98
N SER A 93 0.12 -5.88 -17.87
CA SER A 93 0.17 -7.18 -18.53
C SER A 93 0.09 -7.06 -20.05
N ASN A 94 -0.61 -6.05 -20.57
CA ASN A 94 -0.77 -5.82 -22.01
C ASN A 94 0.41 -5.06 -22.66
N GLN A 95 1.37 -4.59 -21.88
CA GLN A 95 2.56 -3.86 -22.34
C GLN A 95 3.84 -4.72 -22.38
N GLN A 96 3.74 -6.00 -22.03
CA GLN A 96 4.83 -7.00 -22.10
C GLN A 96 4.59 -7.96 -23.25
#